data_AF-A0A177AGE5-F1
#
_entry.id   AF-A0A177AGE5-F1
#
_cell.length_a   1.000
_cell.length_b   1.000
_cell.length_c   1.000
_cell.angle_alpha   90.00
_cell.angle_beta   90.00
_cell.angle_gamma   90.00
#
_symmetry.space_group_name_H-M   'P 1'
#
loop_
_entity.id
_entity.type
_entity.pdbx_description
1 polymer ?
#
loop_
_entity_poly.entity_id
_entity_poly.type
_entity_poly.pdbx_seq_one_letter_code
_entity_poly.pdbx_strand_id
1 'polypeptide(L)'
;MFTFNNLPFEIRAQIRKLTVEPRTVEVTILWEERPYRLASTTPMPAALKVCQEARNMELYKQVFSELGDGLRYVWLNLDIDMVSISNRVSFPFKPVAHMIKRLKFQRGNQEECFYHFESKEIRTFVNAEEIHVICEDGYENWGGATWPGDEGH
;
A
#
# COMPACT_ATOMS: atom_id res chain seq x y z
N MET A 1 -39.50 -12.53 4.20
CA MET A 1 -38.16 -12.15 4.73
C MET A 1 -37.48 -11.31 3.65
N PHE A 2 -37.13 -10.05 3.95
CA PHE A 2 -36.51 -9.14 2.98
C PHE A 2 -34.99 -9.32 3.03
N THR A 3 -34.34 -9.63 1.91
CA THR A 3 -32.90 -9.85 1.83
C THR A 3 -32.21 -8.68 1.14
N PHE A 4 -30.90 -8.51 1.38
CA PHE A 4 -30.10 -7.47 0.73
C PHE A 4 -30.21 -7.49 -0.80
N ASN A 5 -30.35 -8.68 -1.41
CA ASN A 5 -30.47 -8.83 -2.86
C ASN A 5 -31.78 -8.29 -3.45
N ASN A 6 -32.80 -8.05 -2.62
CA ASN A 6 -34.08 -7.50 -3.06
C ASN A 6 -34.08 -5.96 -3.12
N LEU A 7 -33.00 -5.30 -2.68
CA LEU A 7 -32.85 -3.85 -2.78
C LEU A 7 -32.53 -3.44 -4.24
N PRO A 8 -33.02 -2.27 -4.68
CA PRO A 8 -32.60 -1.68 -5.95
C PRO A 8 -31.08 -1.55 -6.04
N PHE A 9 -30.55 -1.62 -7.26
CA PHE A 9 -29.11 -1.59 -7.50
C PHE A 9 -28.44 -0.36 -6.87
N GLU A 10 -29.08 0.81 -6.98
CA GLU A 10 -28.57 2.08 -6.46
C GLU A 10 -28.34 2.02 -4.95
N ILE A 11 -29.28 1.42 -4.21
CA ILE A 11 -29.19 1.28 -2.76
C ILE A 11 -28.12 0.26 -2.39
N ARG A 12 -28.05 -0.88 -3.08
CA ARG A 12 -27.01 -1.89 -2.85
C ARG A 12 -25.62 -1.34 -3.13
N ALA A 13 -25.49 -0.53 -4.19
CA ALA A 13 -24.26 0.14 -4.55
C ALA A 13 -23.85 1.19 -3.50
N GLN A 14 -24.78 2.00 -2.99
CA GLN A 14 -24.50 2.94 -1.92
C GLN A 14 -24.07 2.24 -0.63
N ILE A 15 -24.81 1.21 -0.18
CA ILE A 15 -24.44 0.45 1.02
C ILE A 15 -23.04 -0.14 0.86
N ARG A 16 -22.71 -0.72 -0.29
CA ARG A 16 -21.38 -1.27 -0.52
C ARG A 16 -20.27 -0.23 -0.50
N LYS A 17 -20.50 0.96 -1.07
CA LYS A 17 -19.57 2.09 -0.97
C LYS A 17 -19.30 2.47 0.50
N LEU A 18 -20.33 2.43 1.34
CA LEU A 18 -20.23 2.75 2.77
C LEU A 18 -19.57 1.64 3.60
N THR A 19 -19.57 0.39 3.12
CA THR A 19 -18.95 -0.75 3.81
C THR A 19 -17.45 -0.89 3.55
N VAL A 20 -16.86 -0.01 2.72
CA VAL A 20 -15.42 -0.05 2.46
C VAL A 20 -14.71 0.63 3.63
N GLU A 21 -13.87 -0.13 4.33
CA GLU A 21 -13.12 0.37 5.48
C GLU A 21 -11.62 0.43 5.15
N PRO A 22 -10.90 1.48 5.63
CA PRO A 22 -9.45 1.55 5.51
C PRO A 22 -8.78 0.34 6.16
N ARG A 23 -7.77 -0.22 5.49
CA ARG A 23 -6.96 -1.32 6.01
C ARG A 23 -5.51 -1.18 5.61
N THR A 24 -4.64 -1.86 6.36
CA THR A 24 -3.24 -2.05 5.97
C THR A 24 -3.13 -3.29 5.09
N VAL A 25 -2.54 -3.14 3.91
CA VAL A 25 -2.29 -4.22 2.97
C VAL A 25 -0.79 -4.42 2.84
N GLU A 26 -0.34 -5.60 3.24
CA GLU A 26 1.06 -5.98 3.11
C GLU A 26 1.39 -6.32 1.66
N VAL A 27 2.44 -5.67 1.14
CA VAL A 27 2.96 -5.90 -0.21
C VAL A 27 4.45 -6.22 -0.11
N THR A 28 4.78 -7.46 -0.46
CA THR A 28 6.13 -8.00 -0.36
C THR A 28 6.59 -8.48 -1.73
N ILE A 29 7.85 -8.24 -2.04
CA ILE A 29 8.52 -8.82 -3.21
C ILE A 29 9.42 -9.94 -2.70
N LEU A 30 9.17 -11.15 -3.20
CA LEU A 30 9.95 -12.34 -2.87
C LEU A 30 11.16 -12.42 -3.80
N TRP A 31 12.34 -12.14 -3.24
CA TRP A 31 13.61 -12.07 -3.97
C TRP A 31 14.29 -13.43 -4.19
N GLU A 32 13.86 -14.45 -3.45
CA GLU A 32 14.47 -15.79 -3.41
C GLU A 32 14.08 -16.65 -4.62
N GLU A 33 12.96 -16.31 -5.29
CA GLU A 33 12.48 -17.02 -6.47
C GLU A 33 12.59 -16.10 -7.69
N ARG A 34 13.46 -16.46 -8.65
CA ARG A 34 13.35 -15.90 -10.00
C ARG A 34 12.34 -16.72 -10.80
N PRO A 35 11.38 -16.08 -11.46
CA PRO A 35 11.33 -14.64 -11.68
C PRO A 35 10.58 -13.95 -10.51
N TYR A 36 10.93 -12.71 -10.14
CA TYR A 36 10.54 -12.12 -8.85
C TYR A 36 9.01 -12.09 -8.68
N ARG A 37 8.52 -12.46 -7.50
CA ARG A 37 7.08 -12.60 -7.25
C ARG A 37 6.55 -11.56 -6.29
N LEU A 38 5.48 -10.89 -6.71
CA LEU A 38 4.63 -10.14 -5.80
C LEU A 38 3.86 -11.11 -4.90
N ALA A 39 3.93 -10.87 -3.59
CA ALA A 39 3.19 -11.58 -2.58
C ALA A 39 2.44 -10.58 -1.69
N SER A 40 1.26 -11.00 -1.24
CA SER A 40 0.51 -10.33 -0.20
C SER A 40 -0.07 -11.39 0.72
N THR A 41 0.18 -11.24 2.02
CA THR A 41 -0.42 -12.05 3.08
C THR A 41 -1.83 -11.58 3.41
N THR A 42 -2.18 -10.36 2.98
CA THR A 42 -3.44 -9.73 3.33
C THR A 42 -4.57 -10.37 2.53
N PRO A 43 -5.60 -10.93 3.21
CA PRO A 43 -6.70 -11.58 2.51
C PRO A 43 -7.46 -10.56 1.64
N MET A 44 -7.98 -11.05 0.51
CA MET A 44 -8.87 -10.25 -0.33
C MET A 44 -10.05 -9.72 0.51
N PRO A 45 -10.46 -8.44 0.36
CA PRO A 45 -11.55 -7.85 1.12
C PRO A 45 -12.78 -8.74 1.06
N ALA A 46 -13.47 -8.91 2.20
CA ALA A 46 -14.68 -9.72 2.27
C ALA A 46 -15.71 -9.27 1.22
N ALA A 47 -15.85 -7.97 1.00
CA ALA A 47 -16.72 -7.39 -0.03
C ALA A 47 -16.46 -7.95 -1.44
N LEU A 48 -15.20 -8.18 -1.82
CA LEU A 48 -14.83 -8.75 -3.13
C LEU A 48 -15.01 -10.27 -3.20
N LYS A 49 -15.02 -10.97 -2.06
CA LYS A 49 -15.22 -12.43 -2.01
C LYS A 49 -16.67 -12.81 -2.29
N VAL A 50 -17.62 -12.01 -1.80
CA VAL A 50 -19.03 -12.42 -1.67
C VAL A 50 -19.86 -12.20 -2.95
N CYS A 51 -19.54 -11.22 -3.80
CA CYS A 51 -20.39 -10.90 -4.96
C CYS A 51 -19.62 -10.36 -6.17
N GLN A 52 -19.97 -10.82 -7.38
CA GLN A 52 -19.41 -10.31 -8.65
C GLN A 52 -19.71 -8.83 -8.86
N GLU A 53 -20.91 -8.38 -8.47
CA GLU A 53 -21.31 -6.97 -8.60
C GLU A 53 -20.39 -6.05 -7.78
N ALA A 54 -19.91 -6.49 -6.60
CA ALA A 54 -18.97 -5.70 -5.80
C ALA A 54 -17.60 -5.55 -6.48
N ARG A 55 -17.17 -6.54 -7.27
CA ARG A 55 -15.94 -6.46 -8.07
C ARG A 55 -16.07 -5.49 -9.25
N ASN A 56 -17.28 -5.35 -9.80
CA ASN A 56 -17.55 -4.50 -10.96
C ASN A 56 -17.87 -3.03 -10.58
N MET A 57 -17.93 -2.71 -9.29
CA MET A 57 -18.19 -1.35 -8.81
C MET A 57 -16.94 -0.47 -8.73
N GLU A 58 -15.78 -0.99 -9.13
CA GLU A 58 -14.48 -0.28 -9.13
C GLU A 58 -14.03 0.27 -7.76
N LEU A 59 -14.60 -0.27 -6.67
CA LEU A 59 -14.23 0.08 -5.30
C LEU A 59 -12.80 -0.35 -4.94
N TYR A 60 -12.28 -1.35 -5.64
CA TYR A 60 -10.92 -1.85 -5.54
C TYR A 60 -10.40 -2.08 -6.95
N LYS A 61 -9.10 -1.88 -7.15
CA LYS A 61 -8.41 -2.12 -8.40
C LYS A 61 -7.36 -3.21 -8.21
N GLN A 62 -7.17 -4.03 -9.23
CA GLN A 62 -6.00 -4.88 -9.35
C GLN A 62 -4.82 -3.99 -9.74
N VAL A 63 -3.79 -3.97 -8.92
CA VAL A 63 -2.61 -3.11 -9.14
C VAL A 63 -1.33 -3.90 -8.88
N PHE A 64 -0.20 -3.29 -9.27
CA PHE A 64 1.16 -3.74 -9.00
C PHE A 64 1.59 -5.01 -9.73
N SER A 65 0.87 -5.40 -10.79
CA SER A 65 1.30 -6.47 -11.68
C SER A 65 2.67 -6.23 -12.31
N GLU A 66 3.14 -4.98 -12.32
CA GLU A 66 4.44 -4.55 -12.83
C GLU A 66 5.60 -4.80 -11.85
N LEU A 67 5.31 -5.07 -10.58
CA LEU A 67 6.32 -5.23 -9.52
C LEU A 67 7.01 -6.59 -9.50
N GLY A 68 6.55 -7.52 -10.33
CA GLY A 68 7.14 -8.85 -10.45
C GLY A 68 6.94 -9.40 -11.85
N ASP A 69 7.72 -10.42 -12.16
CA ASP A 69 7.67 -11.09 -13.46
C ASP A 69 6.55 -12.14 -13.53
N GLY A 70 5.89 -12.41 -12.40
CA GLY A 70 4.66 -13.20 -12.32
C GLY A 70 3.43 -12.30 -12.44
N LEU A 71 2.41 -12.75 -13.18
CA LEU A 71 1.09 -12.10 -13.31
C LEU A 71 0.29 -12.13 -11.98
N ARG A 72 0.84 -11.53 -10.92
CA ARG A 72 0.19 -11.40 -9.62
C ARG A 72 -0.09 -9.93 -9.37
N TYR A 73 -1.32 -9.66 -8.94
CA TYR A 73 -1.78 -8.33 -8.57
C TYR A 73 -2.27 -8.36 -7.13
N VAL A 74 -2.38 -7.18 -6.54
CA VAL A 74 -3.04 -6.98 -5.25
C VAL A 74 -4.31 -6.16 -5.47
N TRP A 75 -5.38 -6.51 -4.76
CA TRP A 75 -6.59 -5.71 -4.74
C TRP A 75 -6.45 -4.58 -3.73
N LEU A 76 -6.44 -3.34 -4.21
CA LEU A 76 -6.29 -2.13 -3.39
C LEU A 76 -7.35 -1.10 -3.72
N ASN A 77 -7.83 -0.42 -2.69
CA ASN A 77 -8.44 0.89 -2.83
C ASN A 77 -7.36 1.94 -2.50
N LEU A 78 -6.72 2.51 -3.53
CA LEU A 78 -5.56 3.40 -3.36
C LEU A 78 -5.87 4.70 -2.61
N ASP A 79 -7.14 5.08 -2.48
CA ASP A 79 -7.55 6.29 -1.78
C ASP A 79 -7.62 6.09 -0.26
N ILE A 80 -7.86 4.86 0.21
CA ILE A 80 -8.07 4.59 1.65
C ILE A 80 -7.15 3.50 2.20
N ASP A 81 -6.66 2.57 1.38
CA ASP A 81 -5.81 1.47 1.85
C ASP A 81 -4.39 2.00 2.08
N MET A 82 -3.80 1.55 3.19
CA MET A 82 -2.40 1.80 3.51
C MET A 82 -1.55 0.66 2.98
N VAL A 83 -0.61 0.96 2.09
CA VAL A 83 0.32 -0.02 1.53
C VAL A 83 1.50 -0.19 2.47
N SER A 84 1.63 -1.38 3.06
CA SER A 84 2.73 -1.73 3.96
C SER A 84 3.82 -2.51 3.22
N ILE A 85 5.01 -1.95 3.16
CA ILE A 85 6.18 -2.56 2.51
C ILE A 85 7.06 -3.17 3.59
N SER A 86 7.18 -4.50 3.61
CA SER A 86 7.79 -5.24 4.73
C SER A 86 9.27 -5.57 4.61
N ASN A 87 9.85 -5.62 3.41
CA ASN A 87 11.23 -6.09 3.24
C ASN A 87 12.23 -4.95 2.98
N ARG A 88 12.04 -4.19 1.90
CA ARG A 88 12.90 -3.05 1.54
C ARG A 88 12.07 -2.00 0.82
N VAL A 89 12.17 -0.74 1.27
CA VAL A 89 11.69 0.42 0.49
C VAL A 89 12.72 0.65 -0.61
N SER A 90 12.67 -0.19 -1.66
CA SER A 90 13.72 -0.25 -2.68
C SER A 90 13.18 0.00 -4.08
N PHE A 91 14.12 0.03 -5.04
CA PHE A 91 13.89 0.27 -6.46
C PHE A 91 12.71 -0.46 -7.14
N PRO A 92 12.25 -1.65 -6.73
CA PRO A 92 11.15 -2.30 -7.44
C PRO A 92 9.86 -1.52 -7.36
N PHE A 93 9.61 -0.78 -6.28
CA PHE A 93 8.37 -0.02 -6.14
C PHE A 93 8.36 1.26 -6.97
N LYS A 94 9.51 1.71 -7.51
CA LYS A 94 9.61 2.93 -8.35
C LYS A 94 8.54 3.05 -9.44
N PRO A 95 8.24 2.01 -10.25
CA PRO A 95 7.27 2.11 -11.32
C PRO A 95 5.85 2.44 -10.84
N VAL A 96 5.52 2.08 -9.60
CA VAL A 96 4.17 2.23 -9.03
C VAL A 96 4.12 3.16 -7.82
N ALA A 97 5.26 3.73 -7.38
CA ALA A 97 5.38 4.57 -6.20
C ALA A 97 4.45 5.79 -6.26
N HIS A 98 4.28 6.36 -7.46
CA HIS A 98 3.36 7.47 -7.72
C HIS A 98 1.88 7.10 -7.50
N MET A 99 1.51 5.82 -7.47
CA MET A 99 0.12 5.39 -7.23
C MET A 99 -0.21 5.30 -5.74
N ILE A 100 0.80 5.25 -4.87
CA ILE A 100 0.64 4.98 -3.44
C ILE A 100 0.44 6.31 -2.71
N LYS A 101 -0.74 6.49 -2.11
CA LYS A 101 -1.07 7.68 -1.31
C LYS A 101 -0.80 7.50 0.18
N ARG A 102 -0.94 6.28 0.69
CA ARG A 102 -0.77 5.97 2.10
C ARG A 102 0.27 4.85 2.22
N LEU A 103 1.46 5.18 2.70
CA LEU A 103 2.60 4.27 2.78
C LEU A 103 2.87 3.90 4.24
N LYS A 104 3.20 2.64 4.48
CA LYS A 104 3.76 2.16 5.74
C LYS A 104 5.01 1.35 5.48
N PHE A 105 6.04 1.54 6.30
CA PHE A 105 7.22 0.68 6.31
C PHE A 105 7.84 0.62 7.70
N GLN A 106 8.70 -0.36 7.91
CA GLN A 106 9.41 -0.59 9.15
C GLN A 106 10.91 -0.56 8.87
N ARG A 107 11.64 0.28 9.59
CA ARG A 107 13.09 0.44 9.40
C ARG A 107 13.78 1.06 10.62
N GLY A 108 15.07 0.81 10.76
CA GLY A 108 15.97 1.64 11.56
C GLY A 108 16.60 2.76 10.72
N ASN A 109 16.62 4.00 11.22
CA ASN A 109 17.24 5.13 10.52
C ASN A 109 18.77 4.99 10.42
N GLN A 110 19.40 4.44 11.46
CA GLN A 110 20.84 4.23 11.52
C GLN A 110 21.32 3.01 10.73
N GLU A 111 20.41 2.25 10.12
CA GLU A 111 20.83 1.15 9.27
C GLU A 111 21.51 1.69 8.00
N GLU A 112 22.78 1.34 7.81
CA GLU A 112 23.66 1.88 6.77
C GLU A 112 23.00 1.86 5.37
N CYS A 113 22.38 0.74 4.99
CA CYS A 113 21.67 0.61 3.72
C CYS A 113 20.47 1.57 3.60
N PHE A 114 19.71 1.73 4.68
CA PHE A 114 18.56 2.62 4.69
C PHE A 114 18.99 4.09 4.64
N TYR A 115 19.91 4.47 5.53
CA TYR A 115 20.41 5.83 5.65
C TYR A 115 20.99 6.36 4.34
N HIS A 116 21.86 5.59 3.68
CA HIS A 116 22.56 6.06 2.49
C HIS A 116 21.78 5.93 1.17
N PHE A 117 20.87 4.95 1.08
CA PHE A 117 20.21 4.56 -0.17
C PHE A 117 18.68 4.59 -0.10
N GLU A 118 18.05 3.76 0.74
CA GLU A 118 16.58 3.59 0.73
C GLU A 118 15.83 4.86 1.17
N SER A 119 16.41 5.67 2.05
CA SER A 119 15.84 6.94 2.51
C SER A 119 15.56 7.92 1.35
N LYS A 120 16.44 7.93 0.33
CA LYS A 120 16.27 8.75 -0.88
C LYS A 120 15.14 8.24 -1.76
N GLU A 121 14.86 6.94 -1.72
CA GLU A 121 13.82 6.29 -2.52
C GLU A 121 12.41 6.63 -2.03
N ILE A 122 12.27 7.02 -0.76
CA ILE A 122 11.01 7.55 -0.23
C ILE A 122 10.53 8.76 -1.05
N ARG A 123 11.44 9.54 -1.65
CA ARG A 123 11.09 10.68 -2.52
C ARG A 123 10.36 10.28 -3.81
N THR A 124 10.37 9.01 -4.19
CA THR A 124 9.66 8.52 -5.39
C THR A 124 8.16 8.36 -5.17
N PHE A 125 7.72 8.32 -3.91
CA PHE A 125 6.31 8.28 -3.52
C PHE A 125 5.70 9.70 -3.54
N VAL A 126 5.75 10.34 -4.71
CA VAL A 126 5.41 11.76 -4.90
C VAL A 126 3.97 12.13 -4.52
N ASN A 127 3.06 11.16 -4.52
CA ASN A 127 1.66 11.34 -4.18
C ASN A 127 1.34 10.80 -2.77
N ALA A 128 2.35 10.45 -1.96
CA ALA A 128 2.12 10.02 -0.59
C ALA A 128 1.60 11.19 0.26
N GLU A 129 0.35 11.08 0.70
CA GLU A 129 -0.34 12.00 1.60
C GLU A 129 -0.11 11.61 3.07
N GLU A 130 0.14 10.32 3.34
CA GLU A 130 0.38 9.78 4.68
C GLU A 130 1.50 8.73 4.65
N ILE A 131 2.47 8.86 5.56
CA ILE A 131 3.59 7.92 5.71
C ILE A 131 3.70 7.49 7.16
N HIS A 132 3.59 6.19 7.41
CA HIS A 132 3.80 5.57 8.72
C HIS A 132 5.13 4.83 8.76
N VAL A 133 5.99 5.24 9.68
CA VAL A 133 7.30 4.61 9.90
C VAL A 133 7.30 3.91 11.24
N ILE A 134 7.53 2.59 11.24
CA ILE A 134 7.86 1.85 12.47
C ILE A 134 9.38 1.97 12.66
N CYS A 135 9.77 2.75 13.67
CA CYS A 135 11.17 3.05 13.98
C CYS A 135 11.80 1.89 14.77
N GLU A 136 12.55 1.00 14.10
CA GLU A 136 13.16 -0.18 14.75
C GLU A 136 14.30 0.19 15.69
N ASP A 137 14.98 1.30 15.42
CA ASP A 137 16.11 1.81 16.21
C ASP A 137 15.69 2.89 17.22
N GLY A 138 14.39 3.04 17.49
CA GLY A 138 13.86 4.07 18.40
C GLY A 138 13.56 5.38 17.68
N TYR A 139 12.47 6.04 18.10
CA TYR A 139 11.95 7.23 17.42
C TYR A 139 12.91 8.44 17.53
N GLU A 140 13.76 8.47 18.54
CA GLU A 140 14.79 9.49 18.76
C GLU A 140 15.79 9.57 17.61
N ASN A 141 16.10 8.42 16.99
CA ASN A 141 17.00 8.35 15.84
C ASN A 141 16.38 8.93 14.56
N TRP A 142 15.08 9.23 14.57
CA TRP A 142 14.32 9.81 13.45
C TRP A 142 14.06 11.32 13.62
N GLY A 143 14.51 11.94 14.72
CA GLY A 143 14.23 13.35 15.04
C GLY A 143 14.76 14.37 14.01
N GLY A 144 15.75 14.01 13.20
CA GLY A 144 16.27 14.83 12.09
C GLY A 144 15.62 14.55 10.73
N ALA A 145 14.70 13.57 10.64
CA ALA A 145 14.01 13.21 9.41
C ALA A 145 12.80 14.12 9.12
N THR A 146 12.33 14.90 10.11
CA THR A 146 11.40 15.99 9.88
C THR A 146 12.15 17.13 9.20
N TRP A 147 11.87 17.34 7.91
CA TRP A 147 12.35 18.45 7.10
C TRP A 147 12.53 19.75 7.90
N PRO A 148 13.77 20.21 8.16
CA PRO A 148 14.01 21.63 8.37
C PRO A 148 14.06 22.24 6.97
N GLY A 149 13.06 23.05 6.62
CA GLY A 149 13.21 23.92 5.47
C GLY A 149 14.46 24.76 5.67
N ASP A 150 15.27 24.85 4.61
CA ASP A 150 16.30 25.87 4.38
C ASP A 150 16.65 26.75 5.58
N GLU A 151 17.56 26.30 6.44
CA GLU A 151 18.39 27.24 7.20
C GLU A 151 19.70 27.39 6.43
N GLY A 152 19.71 28.41 5.58
CA GLY A 152 20.90 28.84 4.87
C GLY A 152 22.02 29.20 5.84
N HIS A 153 23.20 28.64 5.57
CA HIS A 153 24.49 29.17 5.98
C HIS A 153 25.40 29.23 4.76
#